data_AF-A0A258M7L4-F1
#
_entry.id   AF-A0A258M7L4-F1
#
_cell.length_a   1.000
_cell.length_b   1.000
_cell.length_c   1.000
_cell.angle_alpha   90.00
_cell.angle_beta   90.00
_cell.angle_gamma   90.00
#
_symmetry.space_group_name_H-M   'P 1'
#
loop_
_entity.id
_entity.type
_entity.pdbx_description
1 polymer ?
#
loop_
_entity_poly.entity_id
_entity_poly.type
_entity_poly.pdbx_seq_one_letter_code
_entity_poly.pdbx_strand_id
1 'polypeptide(L)'
;LTFQGGAAWRKRLMDDLGDQGDVSALIGRRSDAELSALMTNLGGHDLPTVIEAFESIDHDRPVCFLCYTVKGFGLPLAGHKDNHAGLMTAAQVETLRSTMRIRPGQEWEPFEGLDTAPARLRAFLDNVPFRREGTRRFTAPALPVPDIAPPPNPSLSTQAGFGLILQDLAKGDSALASRIVTTSPDVTVSTNLGPWVNRRGLFAERELIDVFKRERIPSTFNWEFSPKGQHLELGIAEMNLFLMLSALGLSHSLFGARLLPVGTLYDPFICRGLDALSYACYQDARFLLVATPSGVTLAPEGGAHQSISTPLIGMAQDGLAAFEPAFVDELAVLMAFAFDYMQKDGDSAPDEHNWLRDETGGSVYLRLSTRNLEQPKRVLSAETRRDIVDGAYWLRPPGPNCEVVVAVQGAVTPEAIAAVGLIAEDRRDVGLLAVTSADRLNAGWTAAGRARERGHMRALSHVERLLAPLPRHCGIVTVIDGHPATLGWLGAVHGHRVRALGVEHFGQTGTLDDLYRHYGIDAAGIAAAAQAIAPGRPLRHLRAS
;
A
#
# COMPACT_ATOMS: atom_id res chain seq x y z
N LEU A 1 -42.76 14.33 6.20
CA LEU A 1 -43.25 15.36 7.12
C LEU A 1 -42.42 16.64 7.04
N THR A 2 -41.10 16.60 7.26
CA THR A 2 -40.22 17.79 7.12
C THR A 2 -40.42 18.55 5.80
N PHE A 3 -40.38 17.84 4.67
CA PHE A 3 -40.66 18.42 3.34
C PHE A 3 -42.10 18.93 3.17
N GLN A 4 -43.06 18.36 3.89
CA GLN A 4 -44.50 18.71 3.80
C GLN A 4 -44.90 19.85 4.73
N GLY A 5 -44.02 20.27 5.65
CA GLY A 5 -44.22 21.41 6.55
C GLY A 5 -45.10 21.14 7.77
N GLY A 6 -45.39 22.21 8.51
CA GLY A 6 -46.00 22.18 9.84
C GLY A 6 -47.42 21.61 9.91
N ALA A 7 -48.26 21.87 8.90
CA ALA A 7 -49.62 21.34 8.86
C ALA A 7 -49.62 19.81 8.82
N ALA A 8 -48.71 19.22 8.03
CA ALA A 8 -48.53 17.77 7.96
C ALA A 8 -48.00 17.20 9.28
N TRP A 9 -47.05 17.91 9.93
CA TRP A 9 -46.59 17.56 11.28
C TRP A 9 -47.73 17.55 12.29
N ARG A 10 -48.53 18.62 12.35
CA ARG A 10 -49.66 18.74 13.27
C ARG A 10 -50.64 17.60 13.08
N LYS A 11 -51.08 17.38 11.84
CA LYS A 11 -51.99 16.28 11.52
C LYS A 11 -51.44 14.96 12.02
N ARG A 12 -50.17 14.65 11.68
CA ARG A 12 -49.56 13.39 12.08
C ARG A 12 -49.46 13.24 13.60
N LEU A 13 -49.04 14.29 14.31
CA LEU A 13 -48.90 14.25 15.76
C LEU A 13 -50.25 14.07 16.46
N MET A 14 -51.29 14.76 16.00
CA MET A 14 -52.63 14.62 16.55
C MET A 14 -53.23 13.24 16.24
N ASP A 15 -52.97 12.69 15.05
CA ASP A 15 -53.42 11.34 14.66
C ASP A 15 -52.71 10.24 15.48
N ASP A 16 -51.40 10.36 15.69
CA ASP A 16 -50.59 9.34 16.39
C ASP A 16 -50.72 9.41 17.91
N LEU A 17 -50.78 10.61 18.50
CA LEU A 17 -50.81 10.80 19.96
C LEU A 17 -52.23 10.94 20.53
N GLY A 18 -53.18 11.40 19.71
CA GLY A 18 -54.54 11.74 20.16
C GLY A 18 -54.59 12.98 21.05
N ASP A 19 -55.76 13.23 21.66
CA ASP A 19 -55.89 14.26 22.69
C ASP A 19 -55.38 13.73 24.04
N GLN A 20 -54.24 14.26 24.48
CA GLN A 20 -53.63 13.93 25.78
C GLN A 20 -53.64 15.11 26.77
N GLY A 21 -54.50 16.11 26.55
CA GLY A 21 -54.58 17.30 27.40
C GLY A 21 -53.36 18.21 27.28
N ASP A 22 -52.28 17.91 28.01
CA ASP A 22 -51.08 18.76 28.07
C ASP A 22 -50.30 18.76 26.74
N VAL A 23 -50.19 17.60 26.08
CA VAL A 23 -49.45 17.45 24.81
C VAL A 23 -50.20 18.10 23.65
N SER A 24 -51.52 17.90 23.55
CA SER A 24 -52.36 18.53 22.53
C SER A 24 -52.42 20.05 22.74
N ALA A 25 -52.46 20.53 23.99
CA ALA A 25 -52.33 21.96 24.31
C ALA A 25 -50.96 22.53 23.91
N LEU A 26 -49.87 21.78 24.10
CA LEU A 26 -48.53 22.19 23.69
C LEU A 26 -48.41 22.33 22.16
N ILE A 27 -49.01 21.41 21.41
CA ILE A 27 -49.07 21.46 19.94
C ILE A 27 -49.97 22.62 19.49
N GLY A 28 -51.14 22.79 20.11
CA GLY A 28 -52.14 23.81 19.77
C GLY A 28 -51.68 25.25 19.99
N ARG A 29 -50.75 25.49 20.93
CA ARG A 29 -50.17 26.82 21.20
C ARG A 29 -49.20 27.30 20.11
N ARG A 30 -48.80 26.44 19.18
CA ARG A 30 -47.85 26.78 18.11
C ARG A 30 -48.58 26.89 16.78
N SER A 31 -48.22 27.88 15.98
CA SER A 31 -48.54 27.93 14.54
C SER A 31 -47.87 26.78 13.79
N ASP A 32 -48.27 26.53 12.54
CA ASP A 32 -47.64 25.51 11.70
C ASP A 32 -46.17 25.86 11.40
N ALA A 33 -45.84 27.14 11.25
CA ALA A 33 -44.45 27.57 11.07
C ALA A 33 -43.60 27.26 12.30
N GLU A 34 -44.08 27.60 13.50
CA GLU A 34 -43.39 27.31 14.77
C GLU A 34 -43.28 25.81 15.05
N LEU A 35 -44.33 25.05 14.73
CA LEU A 35 -44.28 23.60 14.86
C LEU A 35 -43.29 22.98 13.87
N SER A 36 -43.26 23.46 12.62
CA SER A 36 -42.26 23.02 11.64
C SER A 36 -40.84 23.33 12.12
N ALA A 37 -40.61 24.52 12.67
CA ALA A 37 -39.32 24.88 13.25
C ALA A 37 -38.95 23.97 14.43
N LEU A 38 -39.87 23.74 15.37
CA LEU A 38 -39.65 22.84 16.51
C LEU A 38 -39.31 21.40 16.05
N MET A 39 -40.09 20.84 15.14
CA MET A 39 -39.93 19.46 14.68
C MET A 39 -38.69 19.26 13.79
N THR A 40 -38.07 20.34 13.32
CA THR A 40 -36.88 20.28 12.46
C THR A 40 -35.61 20.77 13.13
N ASN A 41 -35.70 21.50 14.26
CA ASN A 41 -34.57 21.86 15.10
C ASN A 41 -34.16 20.70 16.02
N LEU A 42 -33.74 19.60 15.39
CA LEU A 42 -33.24 18.41 16.08
C LEU A 42 -31.93 18.73 16.80
N GLY A 43 -31.54 17.93 17.80
CA GLY A 43 -30.39 18.23 18.66
C GLY A 43 -29.05 18.46 17.93
N GLY A 44 -28.86 17.89 16.73
CA GLY A 44 -27.68 18.16 15.91
C GLY A 44 -27.69 19.51 15.17
N HIS A 45 -28.80 20.25 15.20
CA HIS A 45 -28.95 21.61 14.68
C HIS A 45 -28.96 22.67 15.80
N ASP A 46 -29.01 22.25 17.06
CA ASP A 46 -29.00 23.12 18.22
C ASP A 46 -27.57 23.34 18.72
N LEU A 47 -26.95 24.44 18.28
CA LEU A 47 -25.53 24.73 18.53
C LEU A 47 -25.18 24.77 20.04
N PRO A 48 -25.95 25.41 20.94
CA PRO A 48 -25.75 25.30 22.38
C PRO A 48 -25.67 23.86 22.89
N THR A 49 -26.63 23.01 22.52
CA THR A 49 -26.66 21.59 22.93
C THR A 49 -25.44 20.83 22.41
N VAL A 50 -25.03 21.09 21.16
CA VAL A 50 -23.83 20.50 20.59
C VAL A 50 -22.59 20.94 21.38
N ILE A 51 -22.41 22.24 21.62
CA ILE A 51 -21.25 22.77 22.39
C ILE A 51 -21.21 22.14 23.79
N GLU A 52 -22.32 22.12 24.52
CA GLU A 52 -22.40 21.50 25.84
C GLU A 52 -21.97 20.03 25.80
N ALA A 53 -22.44 19.26 24.81
CA ALA A 53 -22.05 17.87 24.66
C ALA A 53 -20.55 17.71 24.41
N PHE A 54 -19.95 18.52 23.54
CA PHE A 54 -18.51 18.49 23.26
C PHE A 54 -17.67 18.92 24.48
N GLU A 55 -18.07 19.97 25.19
CA GLU A 55 -17.36 20.50 26.37
C GLU A 55 -17.50 19.61 27.61
N SER A 56 -18.53 18.76 27.66
CA SER A 56 -18.73 17.81 28.76
C SER A 56 -17.72 16.67 28.82
N ILE A 57 -16.90 16.48 27.77
CA ILE A 57 -15.90 15.41 27.71
C ILE A 57 -14.60 15.88 28.37
N ASP A 58 -14.29 15.29 29.52
CA ASP A 58 -13.14 15.62 30.38
C ASP A 58 -12.02 14.57 30.35
N HIS A 59 -12.02 13.69 29.36
CA HIS A 59 -11.11 12.54 29.25
C HIS A 59 -10.67 12.28 27.80
N ASP A 60 -9.63 11.46 27.64
CA ASP A 60 -9.03 11.17 26.32
C ASP A 60 -9.51 9.86 25.66
N ARG A 61 -10.54 9.19 26.19
CA ARG A 61 -11.11 7.98 25.58
C ARG A 61 -11.88 8.35 24.29
N PRO A 62 -11.91 7.48 23.25
CA PRO A 62 -12.74 7.71 22.06
C PRO A 62 -14.21 7.92 22.41
N VAL A 63 -14.82 9.00 21.89
CA VAL A 63 -16.23 9.36 22.10
C VAL A 63 -16.97 9.41 20.75
N CYS A 64 -18.14 8.80 20.68
CA CYS A 64 -19.03 8.88 19.52
C CYS A 64 -20.18 9.84 19.83
N PHE A 65 -20.24 10.97 19.10
CA PHE A 65 -21.33 11.93 19.18
C PHE A 65 -22.44 11.59 18.17
N LEU A 66 -23.67 11.41 18.63
CA LEU A 66 -24.83 11.12 17.79
C LEU A 66 -25.61 12.40 17.47
N CYS A 67 -25.19 13.12 16.43
CA CYS A 67 -25.86 14.34 15.98
C CYS A 67 -27.14 14.01 15.19
N TYR A 68 -28.32 14.12 15.82
CA TYR A 68 -29.59 13.90 15.13
C TYR A 68 -29.96 15.12 14.27
N THR A 69 -30.00 14.95 12.95
CA THR A 69 -30.14 16.05 11.98
C THR A 69 -31.18 15.76 10.90
N VAL A 70 -31.55 16.81 10.16
CA VAL A 70 -32.33 16.76 8.92
C VAL A 70 -31.38 16.90 7.74
N LYS A 71 -31.33 15.90 6.86
CA LYS A 71 -30.52 15.96 5.64
C LYS A 71 -30.99 17.12 4.76
N GLY A 72 -30.06 17.99 4.32
CA GLY A 72 -30.38 19.17 3.52
C GLY A 72 -31.16 20.24 4.29
N PHE A 73 -30.97 20.34 5.61
CA PHE A 73 -31.58 21.38 6.44
C PHE A 73 -31.37 22.79 5.87
N GLY A 74 -32.41 23.62 5.92
CA GLY A 74 -32.41 24.96 5.31
C GLY A 74 -32.58 24.99 3.79
N LEU A 75 -32.59 23.84 3.11
CA LEU A 75 -32.81 23.76 1.66
C LEU A 75 -34.27 23.37 1.33
N PRO A 76 -34.77 23.70 0.13
CA PRO A 76 -36.12 23.31 -0.31
C PRO A 76 -36.38 21.79 -0.30
N LEU A 77 -35.34 20.97 -0.45
CA LEU A 77 -35.42 19.51 -0.42
C LEU A 77 -35.08 18.91 0.97
N ALA A 78 -35.18 19.70 2.04
CA ALA A 78 -34.89 19.26 3.41
C ALA A 78 -35.73 18.02 3.79
N GLY A 79 -35.06 16.96 4.24
CA GLY A 79 -35.69 15.70 4.62
C GLY A 79 -36.35 14.93 3.46
N HIS A 80 -36.13 15.33 2.20
CA HIS A 80 -36.57 14.57 1.03
C HIS A 80 -35.58 13.45 0.70
N LYS A 81 -36.08 12.25 0.38
CA LYS A 81 -35.25 11.08 0.07
C LYS A 81 -34.28 11.32 -1.09
N ASP A 82 -34.71 12.10 -2.08
CA ASP A 82 -33.93 12.35 -3.30
C ASP A 82 -32.93 13.49 -3.14
N ASN A 83 -32.82 14.13 -1.97
CA ASN A 83 -31.94 15.30 -1.84
C ASN A 83 -30.44 14.99 -1.97
N HIS A 84 -30.04 13.70 -1.89
CA HIS A 84 -28.64 13.32 -2.03
C HIS A 84 -28.08 13.58 -3.42
N ALA A 85 -28.90 13.37 -4.46
CA ALA A 85 -28.55 13.64 -5.86
C ALA A 85 -29.39 14.77 -6.47
N GLY A 86 -30.37 15.31 -5.73
CA GLY A 86 -31.26 16.36 -6.20
C GLY A 86 -30.55 17.70 -6.27
N LEU A 87 -30.37 18.22 -7.49
CA LEU A 87 -29.87 19.57 -7.72
C LEU A 87 -31.01 20.58 -7.53
N MET A 88 -30.71 21.70 -6.88
CA MET A 88 -31.64 22.82 -6.77
C MET A 88 -31.84 23.48 -8.13
N THR A 89 -33.07 23.87 -8.43
CA THR A 89 -33.35 24.69 -9.61
C THR A 89 -32.79 26.10 -9.43
N ALA A 90 -32.56 26.85 -10.52
CA ALA A 90 -32.10 28.23 -10.45
C ALA A 90 -33.00 29.11 -9.55
N ALA A 91 -34.32 28.90 -9.58
CA ALA A 91 -35.27 29.62 -8.73
C ALA A 91 -35.11 29.25 -7.24
N GLN A 92 -34.84 27.99 -6.93
CA GLN A 92 -34.58 27.54 -5.56
C GLN A 92 -33.24 28.09 -5.04
N VAL A 93 -32.21 28.15 -5.88
CA VAL A 93 -30.92 28.78 -5.54
C VAL A 93 -31.10 30.26 -5.28
N GLU A 94 -31.85 30.96 -6.12
CA GLU A 94 -32.14 32.38 -5.96
C GLU A 94 -32.93 32.70 -4.67
N THR A 95 -33.86 31.81 -4.32
CA THR A 95 -34.60 31.88 -3.06
C THR A 95 -33.66 31.71 -1.87
N LEU A 96 -32.75 30.74 -1.93
CA LEU A 96 -31.74 30.51 -0.88
C LEU A 96 -30.80 31.72 -0.75
N ARG A 97 -30.26 32.22 -1.86
CA ARG A 97 -29.40 33.42 -1.91
C ARG A 97 -30.07 34.60 -1.21
N SER A 98 -31.33 34.87 -1.56
CA SER A 98 -32.12 35.94 -0.99
C SER A 98 -32.38 35.72 0.51
N THR A 99 -32.72 34.50 0.92
CA THR A 99 -32.94 34.13 2.33
C THR A 99 -31.68 34.30 3.18
N MET A 100 -30.51 33.96 2.61
CA MET A 100 -29.20 34.15 3.24
C MET A 100 -28.69 35.60 3.13
N ARG A 101 -29.46 36.53 2.55
CA ARG A 101 -29.09 37.94 2.35
C ARG A 101 -27.81 38.15 1.53
N ILE A 102 -27.48 37.22 0.63
CA ILE A 102 -26.29 37.30 -0.22
C ILE A 102 -26.61 38.16 -1.44
N ARG A 103 -25.76 39.13 -1.83
CA ARG A 103 -25.99 39.93 -3.08
C ARG A 103 -25.69 39.12 -4.36
N PRO A 104 -26.35 39.42 -5.50
CA PRO A 104 -26.06 38.75 -6.77
C PRO A 104 -24.61 38.97 -7.19
N GLY A 105 -23.92 37.90 -7.60
CA GLY A 105 -22.51 37.95 -8.00
C GLY A 105 -21.52 37.98 -6.82
N GLN A 106 -22.00 37.77 -5.59
CA GLN A 106 -21.18 37.70 -4.37
C GLN A 106 -21.34 36.33 -3.68
N GLU A 107 -21.80 35.30 -4.39
CA GLU A 107 -22.12 33.97 -3.84
C GLU A 107 -20.89 33.25 -3.25
N TRP A 108 -19.69 33.66 -3.67
CA TRP A 108 -18.42 33.11 -3.20
C TRP A 108 -17.67 34.03 -2.22
N GLU A 109 -18.22 35.22 -1.92
CA GLU A 109 -17.57 36.18 -1.01
C GLU A 109 -17.74 35.74 0.45
N PRO A 110 -16.63 35.59 1.22
CA PRO A 110 -16.73 35.19 2.61
C PRO A 110 -17.51 36.20 3.46
N PHE A 111 -18.38 35.69 4.34
CA PHE A 111 -19.18 36.45 5.30
C PHE A 111 -20.30 37.32 4.73
N GLU A 112 -20.52 37.31 3.41
CA GLU A 112 -21.64 38.01 2.79
C GLU A 112 -22.99 37.55 3.40
N GLY A 113 -23.90 38.49 3.63
CA GLY A 113 -25.22 38.22 4.23
C GLY A 113 -25.25 38.13 5.76
N LEU A 114 -24.09 38.14 6.44
CA LEU A 114 -24.01 38.18 7.90
C LEU A 114 -24.09 39.61 8.44
N ASP A 115 -24.74 39.77 9.60
CA ASP A 115 -24.87 41.07 10.27
C ASP A 115 -23.55 41.56 10.90
N THR A 116 -22.58 40.65 11.09
CA THR A 116 -21.28 40.97 11.69
C THR A 116 -20.29 41.42 10.61
N ALA A 117 -19.60 42.54 10.85
CA ALA A 117 -18.58 43.06 9.94
C ALA A 117 -17.51 41.99 9.59
N PRO A 118 -17.19 41.80 8.29
CA PRO A 118 -16.21 40.80 7.83
C PRO A 118 -14.85 40.86 8.53
N ALA A 119 -14.35 42.06 8.80
CA ALA A 119 -13.07 42.25 9.50
C ALA A 119 -13.09 41.67 10.93
N ARG A 120 -14.22 41.76 11.63
CA ARG A 120 -14.38 41.20 12.98
C ARG A 120 -14.42 39.68 12.95
N LEU A 121 -15.14 39.09 11.99
CA LEU A 121 -15.19 37.63 11.82
C LEU A 121 -13.83 37.06 11.42
N ARG A 122 -13.13 37.73 10.49
CA ARG A 122 -11.77 37.36 10.11
C ARG A 122 -10.83 37.42 11.30
N ALA A 123 -10.83 38.53 12.05
CA ALA A 123 -10.02 38.65 13.26
C ALA A 123 -10.34 37.56 14.29
N PHE A 124 -11.62 37.21 14.48
CA PHE A 124 -11.98 36.08 15.36
C PHE A 124 -11.40 34.76 14.86
N LEU A 125 -11.64 34.41 13.59
CA LEU A 125 -11.16 33.16 12.98
C LEU A 125 -9.64 33.07 12.91
N ASP A 126 -8.94 34.19 12.77
CA ASP A 126 -7.47 34.27 12.82
C ASP A 126 -6.92 33.99 14.22
N ASN A 127 -7.72 34.22 15.25
CA ASN A 127 -7.34 34.05 16.65
C ASN A 127 -7.89 32.76 17.30
N VAL A 128 -8.70 31.96 16.60
CA VAL A 128 -9.13 30.66 17.13
C VAL A 128 -7.91 29.75 17.34
N PRO A 129 -7.85 28.94 18.43
CA PRO A 129 -6.69 28.12 18.75
C PRO A 129 -6.22 27.26 17.57
N PHE A 130 -7.16 26.70 16.80
CA PHE A 130 -6.87 25.86 15.65
C PHE A 130 -6.09 26.58 14.53
N ARG A 131 -6.29 27.89 14.32
CA ARG A 131 -5.64 28.67 13.24
C ARG A 131 -4.40 29.41 13.72
N ARG A 132 -4.36 29.79 15.00
CA ARG A 132 -3.31 30.63 15.60
C ARG A 132 -1.91 30.02 15.46
N GLU A 133 -1.80 28.69 15.47
CA GLU A 133 -0.54 27.96 15.36
C GLU A 133 -0.06 27.81 13.89
N GLY A 134 -0.81 28.32 12.91
CA GLY A 134 -0.50 28.21 11.49
C GLY A 134 -0.99 26.91 10.86
N THR A 135 -0.50 26.63 9.65
CA THR A 135 -0.90 25.43 8.91
C THR A 135 -0.29 24.19 9.58
N ARG A 136 -1.15 23.23 9.96
CA ARG A 136 -0.75 21.94 10.57
C ARG A 136 -0.21 20.94 9.53
N ARG A 137 0.78 21.39 8.76
CA ARG A 137 1.56 20.59 7.82
C ARG A 137 3.03 20.82 8.13
N PHE A 138 3.64 19.83 8.75
CA PHE A 138 5.01 19.88 9.22
C PHE A 138 5.96 19.19 8.25
N THR A 139 7.25 19.34 8.50
CA THR A 139 8.32 18.57 7.87
C THR A 139 9.19 17.95 8.97
N ALA A 140 9.85 16.85 8.65
CA ALA A 140 10.80 16.21 9.54
C ALA A 140 12.06 15.83 8.75
N PRO A 141 13.26 16.03 9.34
CA PRO A 141 14.52 15.75 8.65
C PRO A 141 14.61 14.27 8.26
N ALA A 142 15.29 14.01 7.15
CA ALA A 142 15.68 12.66 6.76
C ALA A 142 16.72 12.09 7.76
N LEU A 143 16.62 10.79 8.00
CA LEU A 143 17.49 10.02 8.87
C LEU A 143 18.52 9.28 8.02
N PRO A 144 19.81 9.31 8.39
CA PRO A 144 20.82 8.52 7.69
C PRO A 144 20.47 7.03 7.70
N VAL A 145 20.48 6.42 6.52
CA VAL A 145 20.31 4.98 6.37
C VAL A 145 21.66 4.31 6.63
N PRO A 146 21.78 3.42 7.64
CA PRO A 146 23.02 2.69 7.88
C PRO A 146 23.29 1.71 6.74
N ASP A 147 24.53 1.26 6.61
CA ASP A 147 24.83 0.17 5.67
C ASP A 147 24.11 -1.11 6.11
N ILE A 148 23.37 -1.73 5.18
CA ILE A 148 22.61 -2.95 5.43
C ILE A 148 23.34 -4.10 4.74
N ALA A 149 23.99 -4.94 5.55
CA ALA A 149 24.69 -6.11 5.06
C ALA A 149 23.77 -7.34 5.05
N PRO A 150 23.89 -8.23 4.03
CA PRO A 150 23.20 -9.51 4.07
C PRO A 150 23.80 -10.39 5.18
N PRO A 151 22.97 -11.13 5.96
CA PRO A 151 23.47 -12.08 6.94
C PRO A 151 24.34 -13.17 6.29
N PRO A 152 25.47 -13.56 6.91
CA PRO A 152 26.39 -14.55 6.36
C PRO A 152 25.82 -15.98 6.55
N ASN A 153 24.87 -16.37 5.71
CA ASN A 153 24.29 -17.71 5.70
C ASN A 153 24.28 -18.28 4.26
N PRO A 154 24.88 -19.46 4.02
CA PRO A 154 24.92 -20.05 2.68
C PRO A 154 23.56 -20.53 2.16
N SER A 155 22.57 -20.77 3.02
CA SER A 155 21.22 -21.18 2.62
C SER A 155 20.16 -20.51 3.49
N LEU A 156 19.38 -19.62 2.89
CA LEU A 156 18.41 -18.80 3.62
C LEU A 156 17.24 -18.40 2.72
N SER A 157 16.05 -18.24 3.30
CA SER A 157 14.91 -17.64 2.62
C SER A 157 14.93 -16.12 2.73
N THR A 158 14.29 -15.40 1.80
CA THR A 158 14.21 -13.94 1.87
C THR A 158 13.40 -13.47 3.09
N GLN A 159 12.40 -14.26 3.53
CA GLN A 159 11.70 -14.01 4.79
C GLN A 159 12.66 -14.06 6.01
N ALA A 160 13.47 -15.11 6.11
CA ALA A 160 14.41 -15.24 7.22
C ALA A 160 15.54 -14.21 7.15
N GLY A 161 15.99 -13.87 5.93
CA GLY A 161 16.92 -12.78 5.68
C GLY A 161 16.40 -11.44 6.19
N PHE A 162 15.14 -11.11 5.90
CA PHE A 162 14.47 -9.90 6.40
C PHE A 162 14.48 -9.83 7.93
N GLY A 163 14.09 -10.90 8.61
CA GLY A 163 14.08 -10.96 10.08
C GLY A 163 15.47 -10.76 10.69
N LEU A 164 16.52 -11.35 10.09
CA LEU A 164 17.90 -11.17 10.53
C LEU A 164 18.44 -9.76 10.27
N ILE A 165 18.11 -9.16 9.13
CA ILE A 165 18.47 -7.77 8.82
C ILE A 165 17.82 -6.81 9.82
N LEU A 166 16.51 -6.96 10.07
CA LEU A 166 15.82 -6.16 11.10
C LEU A 166 16.39 -6.42 12.49
N GLN A 167 16.76 -7.65 12.82
CA GLN A 167 17.41 -7.95 14.10
C GLN A 167 18.73 -7.19 14.24
N ASP A 168 19.52 -7.08 13.19
CA ASP A 168 20.78 -6.35 13.22
C ASP A 168 20.56 -4.84 13.43
N LEU A 169 19.62 -4.26 12.68
CA LEU A 169 19.16 -2.88 12.90
C LEU A 169 18.64 -2.67 14.33
N ALA A 170 17.93 -3.65 14.89
CA ALA A 170 17.41 -3.60 16.25
C ALA A 170 18.50 -3.62 17.34
N LYS A 171 19.70 -4.14 17.06
CA LYS A 171 20.83 -4.11 18.00
C LYS A 171 21.50 -2.74 18.03
N GLY A 172 21.49 -2.02 16.92
CA GLY A 172 22.12 -0.70 16.80
C GLY A 172 21.40 0.40 17.57
N ASP A 173 22.04 1.56 17.67
CA ASP A 173 21.55 2.79 18.27
C ASP A 173 21.38 3.92 17.24
N SER A 174 21.33 3.58 15.96
CA SER A 174 21.18 4.56 14.88
C SER A 174 19.86 5.34 15.02
N ALA A 175 19.88 6.59 14.55
CA ALA A 175 18.69 7.43 14.52
C ALA A 175 17.56 6.75 13.74
N LEU A 176 17.89 6.04 12.65
CA LEU A 176 16.93 5.24 11.88
C LEU A 176 16.29 4.14 12.72
N ALA A 177 17.08 3.32 13.43
CA ALA A 177 16.55 2.22 14.24
C ALA A 177 15.60 2.69 15.35
N SER A 178 15.85 3.87 15.93
CA SER A 178 14.97 4.49 16.92
C SER A 178 13.61 4.96 16.37
N ARG A 179 13.48 5.08 15.04
CA ARG A 179 12.29 5.57 14.34
C ARG A 179 11.56 4.48 13.56
N ILE A 180 12.13 3.29 13.44
CA ILE A 180 11.40 2.13 12.92
C ILE A 180 10.30 1.76 13.90
N VAL A 181 9.09 1.58 13.38
CA VAL A 181 7.95 1.03 14.11
C VAL A 181 7.43 -0.14 13.29
N THR A 182 7.40 -1.32 13.89
CA THR A 182 6.91 -2.52 13.20
C THR A 182 5.47 -2.81 13.56
N THR A 183 4.72 -3.46 12.67
CA THR A 183 3.35 -3.88 12.97
C THR A 183 2.94 -5.08 12.11
N SER A 184 2.07 -5.92 12.66
CA SER A 184 1.48 -7.07 11.96
C SER A 184 0.09 -7.37 12.47
N PRO A 185 -0.74 -8.02 11.64
CA PRO A 185 -2.01 -8.56 12.05
C PRO A 185 -1.87 -10.02 12.52
N ASP A 186 -1.44 -10.26 13.77
CA ASP A 186 -1.30 -11.58 14.42
C ASP A 186 -0.18 -12.50 13.86
N VAL A 187 0.46 -12.11 12.77
CA VAL A 187 1.46 -12.93 12.06
C VAL A 187 2.91 -12.58 12.40
N THR A 188 3.15 -11.88 13.51
CA THR A 188 4.47 -11.39 13.97
C THR A 188 5.58 -12.44 13.92
N VAL A 189 5.28 -13.68 14.33
CA VAL A 189 6.25 -14.78 14.30
C VAL A 189 6.42 -15.36 12.90
N SER A 190 5.31 -15.62 12.21
CA SER A 190 5.31 -16.28 10.90
C SER A 190 5.81 -15.38 9.76
N THR A 191 5.85 -14.06 9.95
CA THR A 191 6.48 -13.09 9.05
C THR A 191 7.87 -12.64 9.47
N ASN A 192 8.44 -13.28 10.50
CA ASN A 192 9.81 -13.07 10.97
C ASN A 192 10.11 -11.71 11.65
N LEU A 193 9.12 -11.11 12.31
CA LEU A 193 9.33 -9.95 13.19
C LEU A 193 9.74 -10.34 14.63
N GLY A 194 9.64 -11.61 15.01
CA GLY A 194 10.00 -12.09 16.35
C GLY A 194 11.38 -11.62 16.86
N PRO A 195 12.47 -11.67 16.07
CA PRO A 195 13.77 -11.14 16.47
C PRO A 195 13.77 -9.64 16.78
N TRP A 196 12.99 -8.83 16.05
CA TRP A 196 12.80 -7.40 16.32
C TRP A 196 12.06 -7.20 17.64
N VAL A 197 10.94 -7.91 17.83
CA VAL A 197 10.10 -7.83 19.06
C VAL A 197 10.92 -8.19 20.30
N ASN A 198 11.75 -9.24 20.24
CA ASN A 198 12.63 -9.61 21.35
C ASN A 198 13.61 -8.51 21.78
N ARG A 199 13.93 -7.57 20.87
CA ARG A 199 14.87 -6.48 21.14
C ARG A 199 14.17 -5.17 21.46
N ARG A 200 13.06 -4.87 20.79
CA ARG A 200 12.39 -3.57 20.85
C ARG A 200 11.03 -3.58 21.55
N GLY A 201 10.53 -4.74 21.97
CA GLY A 201 9.31 -4.91 22.76
C GLY A 201 8.01 -4.51 22.05
N LEU A 202 6.88 -4.83 22.69
CA LEU A 202 5.56 -4.44 22.20
C LEU A 202 5.15 -3.10 22.81
N PHE A 203 4.49 -2.28 21.99
CA PHE A 203 3.99 -0.99 22.41
C PHE A 203 2.65 -1.13 23.12
N ALA A 204 2.52 -0.49 24.28
CA ALA A 204 1.25 -0.17 24.91
C ALA A 204 1.37 1.15 25.66
N GLU A 205 0.27 1.88 25.83
CA GLU A 205 0.24 3.15 26.59
C GLU A 205 0.71 2.98 28.05
N ARG A 206 0.57 1.76 28.59
CA ARG A 206 0.97 1.39 29.95
C ARG A 206 1.64 0.02 29.91
N GLU A 207 2.48 -0.25 30.91
CA GLU A 207 3.06 -1.58 31.06
C GLU A 207 1.96 -2.62 31.30
N LEU A 208 1.96 -3.69 30.50
CA LEU A 208 1.06 -4.82 30.69
C LEU A 208 1.87 -6.05 31.08
N ILE A 209 1.31 -6.84 32.01
CA ILE A 209 1.92 -8.10 32.43
C ILE A 209 1.79 -9.10 31.28
N ASP A 210 2.91 -9.68 30.88
CA ASP A 210 2.92 -10.85 29.99
C ASP A 210 2.21 -12.02 30.71
N VAL A 211 0.99 -12.31 30.25
CA VAL A 211 0.14 -13.35 30.80
C VAL A 211 0.78 -14.73 30.61
N PHE A 212 1.43 -15.00 29.48
CA PHE A 212 2.06 -16.30 29.23
C PHE A 212 3.22 -16.55 30.19
N LYS A 213 4.07 -15.55 30.39
CA LYS A 213 5.16 -15.62 31.37
C LYS A 213 4.62 -15.82 32.79
N ARG A 214 3.53 -15.14 33.16
CA ARG A 214 2.86 -15.31 34.46
C ARG A 214 2.31 -16.73 34.64
N GLU A 215 1.66 -17.27 33.63
CA GLU A 215 1.14 -18.64 33.62
C GLU A 215 2.23 -19.71 33.37
N ARG A 216 3.51 -19.30 33.30
CA ARG A 216 4.67 -20.18 33.07
C ARG A 216 4.59 -20.98 31.76
N ILE A 217 3.92 -20.42 30.75
CA ILE A 217 3.85 -21.00 29.41
C ILE A 217 5.16 -20.67 28.69
N PRO A 218 5.94 -21.66 28.23
CA PRO A 218 7.19 -21.40 27.52
C PRO A 218 6.95 -20.62 26.21
N SER A 219 7.66 -19.52 26.05
CA SER A 219 7.71 -18.73 24.82
C SER A 219 9.16 -18.41 24.47
N THR A 220 9.51 -18.52 23.19
CA THR A 220 10.81 -18.07 22.66
C THR A 220 10.86 -16.56 22.44
N PHE A 221 9.71 -15.88 22.55
CA PHE A 221 9.57 -14.45 22.34
C PHE A 221 9.19 -13.70 23.63
N ASN A 222 9.72 -12.50 23.80
CA ASN A 222 9.38 -11.59 24.90
C ASN A 222 8.13 -10.79 24.54
N TRP A 223 6.99 -11.13 25.16
CA TRP A 223 5.70 -10.49 24.91
C TRP A 223 5.38 -9.39 25.94
N GLU A 224 6.41 -8.72 26.46
CA GLU A 224 6.26 -7.59 27.37
C GLU A 224 5.83 -6.33 26.62
N PHE A 225 4.69 -5.78 27.02
CA PHE A 225 4.16 -4.52 26.49
C PHE A 225 4.58 -3.35 27.37
N SER A 226 5.05 -2.26 26.74
CA SER A 226 5.40 -1.03 27.44
C SER A 226 5.31 0.20 26.54
N PRO A 227 5.32 1.42 27.10
CA PRO A 227 5.38 2.66 26.31
C PRO A 227 6.66 2.81 25.47
N LYS A 228 7.69 2.00 25.75
CA LYS A 228 8.96 2.00 25.03
C LYS A 228 8.99 1.02 23.85
N GLY A 229 7.93 0.23 23.67
CA GLY A 229 7.84 -0.74 22.59
C GLY A 229 7.87 -0.11 21.21
N GLN A 230 8.50 -0.78 20.24
CA GLN A 230 8.50 -0.36 18.82
C GLN A 230 7.78 -1.36 17.90
N HIS A 231 6.89 -2.17 18.48
CA HIS A 231 6.04 -3.10 17.74
C HIS A 231 4.58 -2.95 18.15
N LEU A 232 3.68 -2.73 17.19
CA LEU A 232 2.23 -2.69 17.42
C LEU A 232 1.58 -3.98 16.89
N GLU A 233 1.07 -4.78 17.80
CA GLU A 233 0.30 -5.98 17.50
C GLU A 233 -1.17 -5.60 17.27
N LEU A 234 -1.75 -6.03 16.15
CA LEU A 234 -3.11 -5.64 15.74
C LEU A 234 -4.15 -6.77 15.93
N GLY A 235 -3.70 -8.00 16.18
CA GLY A 235 -4.54 -9.18 16.00
C GLY A 235 -4.93 -9.38 14.52
N ILE A 236 -5.87 -10.28 14.22
CA ILE A 236 -6.23 -10.61 12.82
C ILE A 236 -7.03 -9.46 12.18
N ALA A 237 -6.33 -8.48 11.62
CA ALA A 237 -6.93 -7.25 11.09
C ALA A 237 -6.09 -6.60 9.97
N GLU A 238 -6.06 -7.22 8.77
CA GLU A 238 -5.25 -6.74 7.64
C GLU A 238 -5.69 -5.35 7.12
N MET A 239 -6.98 -5.01 7.20
CA MET A 239 -7.44 -3.65 6.91
C MET A 239 -6.84 -2.62 7.88
N ASN A 240 -6.78 -2.97 9.18
CA ASN A 240 -6.22 -2.12 10.21
C ASN A 240 -4.70 -1.96 10.07
N LEU A 241 -4.01 -2.97 9.53
CA LEU A 241 -2.58 -2.86 9.20
C LEU A 241 -2.34 -1.65 8.28
N PHE A 242 -3.07 -1.53 7.17
CA PHE A 242 -2.86 -0.43 6.23
C PHE A 242 -3.31 0.93 6.79
N LEU A 243 -4.38 0.97 7.59
CA LEU A 243 -4.77 2.19 8.30
C LEU A 243 -3.66 2.64 9.28
N MET A 244 -3.06 1.69 10.00
CA MET A 244 -1.97 1.96 10.93
C MET A 244 -0.70 2.41 10.19
N LEU A 245 -0.31 1.73 9.12
CA LEU A 245 0.81 2.13 8.26
C LEU A 245 0.60 3.52 7.67
N SER A 246 -0.63 3.85 7.25
CA SER A 246 -0.99 5.17 6.76
C SER A 246 -0.75 6.25 7.83
N ALA A 247 -1.31 6.06 9.03
CA ALA A 247 -1.17 7.00 10.13
C ALA A 247 0.30 7.19 10.55
N LEU A 248 1.06 6.11 10.70
CA LEU A 248 2.47 6.16 11.08
C LEU A 248 3.32 6.79 9.96
N GLY A 249 3.03 6.48 8.69
CA GLY A 249 3.79 7.01 7.55
C GLY A 249 3.59 8.50 7.31
N LEU A 250 2.44 9.04 7.72
CA LEU A 250 2.13 10.48 7.67
C LEU A 250 2.67 11.26 8.87
N SER A 251 3.31 10.60 9.83
CA SER A 251 3.79 11.22 11.08
C SER A 251 4.68 12.45 10.86
N HIS A 252 5.53 12.43 9.83
CA HIS A 252 6.40 13.55 9.49
C HIS A 252 5.59 14.81 9.12
N SER A 253 4.46 14.65 8.42
CA SER A 253 3.60 15.75 7.97
C SER A 253 2.58 16.18 9.02
N LEU A 254 2.07 15.22 9.81
CA LEU A 254 1.01 15.46 10.80
C LEU A 254 1.54 15.90 12.17
N PHE A 255 2.74 15.43 12.55
CA PHE A 255 3.30 15.62 13.89
C PHE A 255 4.73 16.20 13.88
N GLY A 256 5.34 16.44 12.71
CA GLY A 256 6.71 16.96 12.60
C GLY A 256 7.79 15.98 13.07
N ALA A 257 7.45 14.70 13.23
CA ALA A 257 8.36 13.64 13.64
C ALA A 257 8.23 12.46 12.70
N ARG A 258 9.33 12.04 12.07
CA ARG A 258 9.33 10.94 11.12
C ARG A 258 9.41 9.59 11.83
N LEU A 259 8.44 8.73 11.57
CA LEU A 259 8.52 7.29 11.79
C LEU A 259 8.82 6.59 10.46
N LEU A 260 9.39 5.39 10.54
CA LEU A 260 9.68 4.50 9.42
C LEU A 260 8.90 3.19 9.64
N PRO A 261 7.61 3.16 9.26
CA PRO A 261 6.74 2.02 9.53
C PRO A 261 7.16 0.80 8.69
N VAL A 262 7.24 -0.36 9.32
CA VAL A 262 7.46 -1.65 8.65
C VAL A 262 6.30 -2.59 8.99
N GLY A 263 5.41 -2.80 8.04
CA GLY A 263 4.25 -3.67 8.19
C GLY A 263 4.49 -5.03 7.59
N THR A 264 4.07 -6.10 8.26
CA THR A 264 4.12 -7.45 7.69
C THR A 264 2.75 -8.11 7.63
N LEU A 265 2.53 -8.90 6.59
CA LEU A 265 1.35 -9.76 6.44
C LEU A 265 1.68 -10.95 5.53
N TYR A 266 0.77 -11.92 5.44
CA TYR A 266 0.84 -12.92 4.38
C TYR A 266 0.46 -12.28 3.05
N ASP A 267 1.25 -12.55 2.01
CA ASP A 267 1.07 -11.97 0.68
C ASP A 267 -0.34 -12.05 0.09
N PRO A 268 -1.05 -13.20 0.10
CA PRO A 268 -2.44 -13.26 -0.41
C PRO A 268 -3.40 -12.29 0.30
N PHE A 269 -3.10 -11.90 1.54
CA PHE A 269 -4.01 -11.09 2.35
C PHE A 269 -3.86 -9.60 2.14
N ILE A 270 -2.97 -9.16 1.24
CA ILE A 270 -2.96 -7.76 0.76
C ILE A 270 -4.33 -7.38 0.22
N CYS A 271 -5.03 -8.31 -0.45
CA CYS A 271 -6.37 -8.12 -0.97
C CYS A 271 -7.43 -7.87 0.11
N ARG A 272 -7.20 -8.31 1.36
CA ARG A 272 -8.14 -8.08 2.48
C ARG A 272 -8.13 -6.63 2.97
N GLY A 273 -7.06 -5.89 2.70
CA GLY A 273 -6.90 -4.49 3.10
C GLY A 273 -6.59 -3.54 1.95
N LEU A 274 -6.84 -3.97 0.71
CA LEU A 274 -6.41 -3.26 -0.50
C LEU A 274 -6.99 -1.85 -0.63
N ASP A 275 -8.22 -1.63 -0.15
CA ASP A 275 -8.86 -0.30 -0.15
C ASP A 275 -8.10 0.68 0.76
N ALA A 276 -7.77 0.26 1.99
CA ALA A 276 -6.95 1.08 2.89
C ALA A 276 -5.52 1.28 2.36
N LEU A 277 -4.92 0.28 1.70
CA LEU A 277 -3.62 0.44 1.01
C LEU A 277 -3.71 1.52 -0.07
N SER A 278 -4.75 1.48 -0.91
CA SER A 278 -5.00 2.46 -1.96
C SER A 278 -5.10 3.87 -1.40
N TYR A 279 -5.88 4.05 -0.32
CA TYR A 279 -6.00 5.34 0.36
C TYR A 279 -4.71 5.77 1.06
N ALA A 280 -3.92 4.84 1.58
CA ALA A 280 -2.64 5.16 2.21
C ALA A 280 -1.66 5.74 1.19
N CYS A 281 -1.55 5.10 0.01
CA CYS A 281 -0.72 5.61 -1.08
C CYS A 281 -1.26 6.93 -1.63
N TYR A 282 -2.58 7.08 -1.81
CA TYR A 282 -3.19 8.33 -2.28
C TYR A 282 -2.93 9.51 -1.34
N GLN A 283 -2.86 9.26 -0.03
CA GLN A 283 -2.51 10.26 0.98
C GLN A 283 -1.01 10.55 1.05
N ASP A 284 -0.19 9.84 0.27
CA ASP A 284 1.27 9.89 0.30
C ASP A 284 1.87 9.45 1.66
N ALA A 285 1.29 8.40 2.25
CA ALA A 285 1.89 7.76 3.42
C ALA A 285 3.19 7.04 3.04
N ARG A 286 4.15 7.02 3.97
CA ARG A 286 5.49 6.43 3.78
C ARG A 286 5.65 5.17 4.64
N PHE A 287 5.72 3.99 4.04
CA PHE A 287 5.91 2.74 4.77
C PHE A 287 6.59 1.65 3.92
N LEU A 288 7.18 0.67 4.61
CA LEU A 288 7.69 -0.56 4.03
C LEU A 288 6.72 -1.70 4.36
N LEU A 289 6.04 -2.21 3.33
CA LEU A 289 5.17 -3.37 3.39
C LEU A 289 5.97 -4.62 3.02
N VAL A 290 5.97 -5.61 3.90
CA VAL A 290 6.63 -6.90 3.67
C VAL A 290 5.59 -8.01 3.70
N ALA A 291 5.31 -8.54 2.53
CA ALA A 291 4.35 -9.60 2.33
C ALA A 291 5.04 -10.95 2.22
N THR A 292 4.79 -11.81 3.19
CA THR A 292 5.44 -13.10 3.28
C THR A 292 4.61 -14.06 4.12
N PRO A 293 4.50 -15.34 3.73
CA PRO A 293 5.10 -15.96 2.55
C PRO A 293 4.37 -15.57 1.25
N SER A 294 5.09 -15.58 0.12
CA SER A 294 4.55 -15.30 -1.21
C SER A 294 4.44 -16.56 -2.09
N GLY A 295 3.47 -16.53 -3.02
CA GLY A 295 3.34 -17.46 -4.14
C GLY A 295 2.77 -18.84 -3.79
N VAL A 296 2.75 -19.73 -4.78
CA VAL A 296 2.46 -21.16 -4.57
C VAL A 296 3.59 -21.88 -3.85
N THR A 297 4.76 -21.22 -3.71
CA THR A 297 5.87 -21.66 -2.86
C THR A 297 5.44 -21.96 -1.43
N LEU A 298 4.37 -21.33 -0.94
CA LEU A 298 3.67 -21.74 0.29
C LEU A 298 2.81 -23.01 0.06
N ALA A 299 3.45 -24.05 -0.46
CA ALA A 299 2.81 -25.25 -1.01
C ALA A 299 1.87 -25.99 -0.05
N PRO A 300 2.20 -26.18 1.25
CA PRO A 300 1.35 -26.94 2.17
C PRO A 300 0.03 -26.24 2.53
N GLU A 301 -0.01 -24.90 2.53
CA GLU A 301 -1.17 -24.12 3.03
C GLU A 301 -2.35 -24.05 2.04
N GLY A 302 -2.11 -24.44 0.78
CA GLY A 302 -3.12 -24.56 -0.26
C GLY A 302 -3.65 -23.21 -0.80
N GLY A 303 -4.59 -23.31 -1.75
CA GLY A 303 -4.96 -22.19 -2.62
C GLY A 303 -5.52 -20.93 -1.95
N ALA A 304 -6.01 -21.01 -0.71
CA ALA A 304 -6.48 -19.84 0.03
C ALA A 304 -5.33 -18.98 0.61
N HIS A 305 -4.14 -19.56 0.74
CA HIS A 305 -2.94 -18.91 1.27
C HIS A 305 -1.85 -18.70 0.20
N GLN A 306 -2.07 -19.18 -1.01
CA GLN A 306 -1.15 -19.01 -2.12
C GLN A 306 -1.55 -17.78 -2.94
N SER A 307 -0.61 -16.85 -3.13
CA SER A 307 -0.87 -15.63 -3.87
C SER A 307 -0.58 -15.78 -5.35
N ILE A 308 -1.46 -15.23 -6.19
CA ILE A 308 -1.37 -15.32 -7.65
C ILE A 308 -1.30 -13.91 -8.24
N SER A 309 -2.29 -13.07 -7.96
CA SER A 309 -2.46 -11.73 -8.55
C SER A 309 -1.70 -10.62 -7.82
N THR A 310 -1.08 -10.89 -6.66
CA THR A 310 -0.43 -9.87 -5.82
C THR A 310 0.73 -9.13 -6.51
N PRO A 311 1.52 -9.72 -7.43
CA PRO A 311 2.48 -8.94 -8.21
C PRO A 311 1.82 -7.88 -9.09
N LEU A 312 0.63 -8.16 -9.63
CA LEU A 312 -0.13 -7.20 -10.45
C LEU A 312 -0.68 -6.05 -9.61
N ILE A 313 -1.03 -6.30 -8.34
CA ILE A 313 -1.37 -5.24 -7.39
C ILE A 313 -0.16 -4.32 -7.21
N GLY A 314 1.03 -4.91 -7.01
CA GLY A 314 2.27 -4.15 -6.91
C GLY A 314 2.55 -3.27 -8.13
N MET A 315 2.30 -3.76 -9.35
CA MET A 315 2.47 -2.98 -10.58
C MET A 315 1.40 -1.90 -10.81
N ALA A 316 0.19 -2.10 -10.31
CA ALA A 316 -0.95 -1.22 -10.58
C ALA A 316 -1.15 -0.13 -9.52
N GLN A 317 -0.59 -0.30 -8.32
CA GLN A 317 -0.79 0.61 -7.20
C GLN A 317 0.13 1.83 -7.31
N ASP A 318 -0.44 2.98 -7.67
CA ASP A 318 0.28 4.25 -7.64
C ASP A 318 0.78 4.57 -6.22
N GLY A 319 1.96 5.20 -6.12
CA GLY A 319 2.63 5.51 -4.85
C GLY A 319 3.28 4.32 -4.14
N LEU A 320 3.33 3.14 -4.76
CA LEU A 320 3.91 1.91 -4.18
C LEU A 320 4.97 1.31 -5.11
N ALA A 321 6.24 1.37 -4.73
CA ALA A 321 7.32 0.67 -5.44
C ALA A 321 7.35 -0.81 -5.04
N ALA A 322 7.16 -1.73 -5.99
CA ALA A 322 7.01 -3.16 -5.70
C ALA A 322 8.25 -3.98 -6.11
N PHE A 323 8.70 -4.87 -5.24
CA PHE A 323 9.86 -5.74 -5.47
C PHE A 323 9.64 -7.18 -5.00
N GLU A 324 10.38 -8.10 -5.62
CA GLU A 324 10.45 -9.51 -5.25
C GLU A 324 11.87 -10.04 -5.46
N PRO A 325 12.75 -9.92 -4.45
CA PRO A 325 14.10 -10.48 -4.52
C PRO A 325 14.09 -12.00 -4.46
N ALA A 326 15.04 -12.63 -5.15
CA ALA A 326 15.34 -14.04 -4.99
C ALA A 326 16.37 -14.25 -3.87
N PHE A 327 17.38 -13.39 -3.79
CA PHE A 327 18.50 -13.54 -2.88
C PHE A 327 18.50 -12.51 -1.75
N VAL A 328 19.16 -12.85 -0.64
CA VAL A 328 19.19 -12.00 0.55
C VAL A 328 20.11 -10.79 0.36
N ASP A 329 21.11 -10.86 -0.53
CA ASP A 329 21.93 -9.70 -0.89
C ASP A 329 21.15 -8.66 -1.71
N GLU A 330 20.25 -9.10 -2.59
CA GLU A 330 19.26 -8.23 -3.25
C GLU A 330 18.33 -7.59 -2.21
N LEU A 331 17.79 -8.39 -1.29
CA LEU A 331 16.92 -7.90 -0.22
C LEU A 331 17.60 -6.81 0.63
N ALA A 332 18.86 -6.99 0.99
CA ALA A 332 19.63 -6.00 1.75
C ALA A 332 19.74 -4.65 1.00
N VAL A 333 20.02 -4.71 -0.32
CA VAL A 333 20.05 -3.53 -1.20
C VAL A 333 18.68 -2.86 -1.27
N LEU A 334 17.61 -3.65 -1.44
CA LEU A 334 16.24 -3.15 -1.56
C LEU A 334 15.71 -2.55 -0.25
N MET A 335 16.08 -3.10 0.91
CA MET A 335 15.73 -2.51 2.21
C MET A 335 16.46 -1.18 2.42
N ALA A 336 17.73 -1.08 2.03
CA ALA A 336 18.47 0.18 2.11
C ALA A 336 17.84 1.24 1.20
N PHE A 337 17.49 0.86 -0.04
CA PHE A 337 16.72 1.71 -0.95
C PHE A 337 15.37 2.11 -0.34
N ALA A 338 14.61 1.18 0.24
CA ALA A 338 13.29 1.48 0.79
C ALA A 338 13.36 2.52 1.91
N PHE A 339 14.31 2.38 2.84
CA PHE A 339 14.49 3.34 3.91
C PHE A 339 14.94 4.72 3.42
N ASP A 340 15.68 4.81 2.32
CA ASP A 340 16.00 6.09 1.69
C ASP A 340 14.77 6.67 0.95
N TYR A 341 14.12 5.85 0.11
CA TYR A 341 12.99 6.22 -0.73
C TYR A 341 11.78 6.75 0.06
N MET A 342 11.46 6.15 1.21
CA MET A 342 10.39 6.63 2.09
C MET A 342 10.62 8.04 2.69
N GLN A 343 11.85 8.57 2.56
CA GLN A 343 12.25 9.84 3.15
C GLN A 343 12.30 11.00 2.16
N LYS A 344 12.24 10.71 0.87
CA LYS A 344 12.29 11.69 -0.20
C LYS A 344 10.99 12.49 -0.30
N ASP A 345 11.10 13.73 -0.78
CA ASP A 345 10.05 14.76 -0.75
C ASP A 345 9.84 15.47 -2.10
N GLY A 346 10.53 15.06 -3.16
CA GLY A 346 10.36 15.61 -4.51
C GLY A 346 11.29 16.76 -4.89
N ASP A 347 12.19 17.18 -3.98
CA ASP A 347 13.08 18.33 -4.23
C ASP A 347 14.27 18.01 -5.17
N SER A 348 14.53 16.72 -5.42
CA SER A 348 15.62 16.29 -6.31
C SER A 348 15.21 16.33 -7.77
N ALA A 349 16.19 16.53 -8.67
CA ALA A 349 15.93 16.44 -10.11
C ALA A 349 15.54 15.01 -10.51
N PRO A 350 14.61 14.84 -11.48
CA PRO A 350 14.25 13.53 -12.00
C PRO A 350 15.45 12.77 -12.57
N ASP A 351 15.48 11.46 -12.41
CA ASP A 351 16.53 10.61 -12.98
C ASP A 351 16.20 10.25 -14.45
N GLU A 352 16.89 10.90 -15.39
CA GLU A 352 16.78 10.59 -16.83
C GLU A 352 17.36 9.22 -17.21
N HIS A 353 18.06 8.53 -16.29
CA HIS A 353 18.57 7.19 -16.53
C HIS A 353 17.46 6.15 -16.60
N ASN A 354 16.58 6.08 -15.61
CA ASN A 354 15.53 5.06 -15.53
C ASN A 354 14.11 5.63 -15.76
N TRP A 355 13.95 6.95 -15.78
CA TRP A 355 12.66 7.67 -15.94
C TRP A 355 11.66 7.40 -14.80
N LEU A 356 12.15 6.89 -13.67
CA LEU A 356 11.38 6.64 -12.47
C LEU A 356 11.30 7.94 -11.65
N ARG A 357 10.21 8.08 -10.89
CA ARG A 357 9.96 9.25 -10.03
C ARG A 357 10.53 9.06 -8.64
N ASP A 358 11.76 8.56 -8.58
CA ASP A 358 12.36 8.17 -7.32
C ASP A 358 12.57 9.37 -6.39
N GLU A 359 12.75 10.57 -6.94
CA GLU A 359 12.88 11.83 -6.22
C GLU A 359 11.67 12.16 -5.33
N THR A 360 10.47 11.69 -5.70
CA THR A 360 9.22 11.97 -4.96
C THR A 360 9.03 11.10 -3.72
N GLY A 361 9.83 10.03 -3.61
CA GLY A 361 9.64 9.01 -2.58
C GLY A 361 8.34 8.23 -2.75
N GLY A 362 8.07 7.36 -1.79
CA GLY A 362 6.83 6.59 -1.78
C GLY A 362 6.82 5.53 -0.69
N SER A 363 5.83 4.66 -0.77
CA SER A 363 5.82 3.41 -0.01
C SER A 363 6.47 2.30 -0.82
N VAL A 364 6.96 1.26 -0.14
CA VAL A 364 7.62 0.11 -0.76
C VAL A 364 6.91 -1.17 -0.38
N TYR A 365 6.78 -2.09 -1.32
CA TYR A 365 6.22 -3.42 -1.15
C TYR A 365 7.23 -4.49 -1.52
N LEU A 366 7.54 -5.39 -0.59
CA LEU A 366 8.42 -6.53 -0.79
C LEU A 366 7.62 -7.84 -0.70
N ARG A 367 7.56 -8.62 -1.79
CA ARG A 367 7.14 -10.03 -1.76
C ARG A 367 8.31 -10.91 -1.36
N LEU A 368 8.21 -11.60 -0.22
CA LEU A 368 9.28 -12.48 0.27
C LEU A 368 8.79 -13.92 0.47
N SER A 369 9.68 -14.86 0.23
CA SER A 369 9.40 -16.29 0.30
C SER A 369 9.98 -16.93 1.56
N THR A 370 9.35 -18.03 1.99
CA THR A 370 9.85 -18.94 3.04
C THR A 370 10.81 -20.00 2.49
N ARG A 371 10.93 -20.15 1.18
CA ARG A 371 11.81 -21.15 0.57
C ARG A 371 13.28 -20.80 0.81
N ASN A 372 14.03 -21.71 1.41
CA ASN A 372 15.46 -21.56 1.58
C ASN A 372 16.17 -21.73 0.24
N LEU A 373 16.96 -20.72 -0.15
CA LEU A 373 17.78 -20.74 -1.36
C LEU A 373 19.25 -20.71 -1.02
N GLU A 374 20.08 -21.38 -1.83
CA GLU A 374 21.52 -21.18 -1.80
C GLU A 374 21.85 -19.73 -2.16
N GLN A 375 22.62 -19.07 -1.29
CA GLN A 375 22.97 -17.66 -1.44
C GLN A 375 24.23 -17.50 -2.31
N PRO A 376 24.23 -16.57 -3.29
CA PRO A 376 25.37 -16.38 -4.17
C PRO A 376 26.57 -15.84 -3.40
N LYS A 377 27.76 -16.42 -3.63
CA LYS A 377 29.03 -15.90 -3.12
C LYS A 377 29.56 -14.82 -4.06
N ARG A 378 29.07 -13.60 -3.92
CA ARG A 378 29.45 -12.46 -4.77
C ARG A 378 29.60 -11.17 -4.00
N VAL A 379 30.31 -10.22 -4.59
CA VAL A 379 30.34 -8.82 -4.14
C VAL A 379 29.56 -8.00 -5.17
N LEU A 380 28.49 -7.35 -4.72
CA LEU A 380 27.68 -6.51 -5.59
C LEU A 380 28.40 -5.18 -5.84
N SER A 381 28.70 -4.90 -7.12
CA SER A 381 29.22 -3.60 -7.54
C SER A 381 28.17 -2.51 -7.35
N ALA A 382 28.58 -1.24 -7.34
CA ALA A 382 27.64 -0.12 -7.29
C ALA A 382 26.65 -0.13 -8.46
N GLU A 383 27.08 -0.61 -9.63
CA GLU A 383 26.23 -0.77 -10.81
C GLU A 383 25.18 -1.86 -10.59
N THR A 384 25.58 -3.06 -10.16
CA THR A 384 24.63 -4.14 -9.91
C THR A 384 23.64 -3.79 -8.80
N ARG A 385 24.06 -3.05 -7.77
CA ARG A 385 23.14 -2.53 -6.74
C ARG A 385 22.09 -1.59 -7.33
N ARG A 386 22.48 -0.71 -8.27
CA ARG A 386 21.52 0.14 -8.99
C ARG A 386 20.62 -0.69 -9.88
N ASP A 387 21.14 -1.66 -10.63
CA ASP A 387 20.34 -2.52 -11.51
C ASP A 387 19.30 -3.33 -10.72
N ILE A 388 19.66 -3.81 -9.52
CA ILE A 388 18.74 -4.47 -8.57
C ILE A 388 17.61 -3.51 -8.17
N VAL A 389 17.91 -2.24 -7.91
CA VAL A 389 16.89 -1.24 -7.60
C VAL A 389 16.08 -0.88 -8.84
N ASP A 390 16.68 -0.72 -10.01
CA ASP A 390 16.00 -0.38 -11.26
C ASP A 390 15.11 -1.53 -11.79
N GLY A 391 15.27 -2.73 -11.23
CA GLY A 391 14.29 -3.81 -11.32
C GLY A 391 14.78 -5.06 -12.01
N ALA A 392 16.00 -5.08 -12.57
CA ALA A 392 16.61 -6.29 -13.10
C ALA A 392 18.11 -6.16 -13.36
N TYR A 393 18.81 -7.30 -13.32
CA TYR A 393 20.21 -7.43 -13.70
C TYR A 393 20.50 -8.82 -14.29
N TRP A 394 21.59 -8.95 -15.03
CA TRP A 394 22.00 -10.23 -15.61
C TRP A 394 22.70 -11.13 -14.57
N LEU A 395 22.09 -12.26 -14.23
CA LEU A 395 22.77 -13.35 -13.50
C LEU A 395 23.76 -14.09 -14.42
N ARG A 396 23.35 -14.27 -15.69
CA ARG A 396 24.21 -14.75 -16.77
C ARG A 396 23.98 -13.85 -17.98
N PRO A 397 24.93 -12.98 -18.35
CA PRO A 397 24.76 -12.12 -19.51
C PRO A 397 24.72 -12.93 -20.80
N PRO A 398 23.90 -12.51 -21.78
CA PRO A 398 23.84 -13.13 -23.10
C PRO A 398 25.11 -12.81 -23.92
N GLY A 399 25.50 -13.70 -24.82
CA GLY A 399 26.43 -13.39 -25.89
C GLY A 399 25.73 -12.78 -27.12
N PRO A 400 26.50 -12.50 -28.20
CA PRO A 400 25.98 -11.81 -29.39
C PRO A 400 25.00 -12.66 -30.23
N ASN A 401 24.91 -13.97 -29.97
CA ASN A 401 24.07 -14.90 -30.73
C ASN A 401 23.04 -15.59 -29.83
N CYS A 402 22.61 -14.91 -28.76
CA CYS A 402 21.70 -15.45 -27.77
C CYS A 402 20.41 -15.99 -28.40
N GLU A 403 20.15 -17.28 -28.20
CA GLU A 403 18.97 -17.97 -28.73
C GLU A 403 17.79 -17.85 -27.77
N VAL A 404 18.06 -17.91 -26.46
CA VAL A 404 17.05 -17.95 -25.39
C VAL A 404 17.50 -17.09 -24.22
N VAL A 405 16.60 -16.26 -23.71
CA VAL A 405 16.73 -15.66 -22.37
C VAL A 405 15.67 -16.25 -21.47
N VAL A 406 16.06 -16.66 -20.26
CA VAL A 406 15.11 -16.90 -19.17
C VAL A 406 15.12 -15.67 -18.27
N ALA A 407 13.97 -14.99 -18.14
CA ALA A 407 13.79 -13.87 -17.23
C ALA A 407 12.95 -14.34 -16.03
N VAL A 408 13.56 -14.34 -14.83
CA VAL A 408 12.97 -14.94 -13.63
C VAL A 408 12.81 -13.90 -12.52
N GLN A 409 11.71 -13.99 -11.78
CA GLN A 409 11.46 -13.19 -10.59
C GLN A 409 11.24 -14.09 -9.36
N GLY A 410 11.87 -13.74 -8.24
CA GLY A 410 11.60 -14.33 -6.93
C GLY A 410 12.06 -15.77 -6.73
N ALA A 411 11.29 -16.52 -5.92
CA ALA A 411 11.67 -17.80 -5.33
C ALA A 411 11.86 -18.96 -6.32
N VAL A 412 11.41 -18.81 -7.57
CA VAL A 412 11.56 -19.79 -8.65
C VAL A 412 12.91 -19.69 -9.37
N THR A 413 13.77 -18.76 -8.96
CA THR A 413 15.13 -18.56 -9.51
C THR A 413 15.99 -19.85 -9.59
N PRO A 414 16.00 -20.76 -8.61
CA PRO A 414 16.73 -22.03 -8.74
C PRO A 414 16.30 -22.87 -9.95
N GLU A 415 15.01 -22.86 -10.27
CA GLU A 415 14.45 -23.62 -11.40
C GLU A 415 14.87 -23.00 -12.72
N ALA A 416 14.92 -21.66 -12.77
CA ALA A 416 15.45 -20.94 -13.92
C ALA A 416 16.96 -21.20 -14.12
N ILE A 417 17.76 -21.24 -13.04
CA ILE A 417 19.18 -21.58 -13.10
C ILE A 417 19.37 -23.00 -13.65
N ALA A 418 18.62 -23.97 -13.10
CA ALA A 418 18.66 -25.36 -13.54
C ALA A 418 18.23 -25.49 -15.02
N ALA A 419 17.13 -24.84 -15.41
CA ALA A 419 16.66 -24.83 -16.78
C ALA A 419 17.68 -24.22 -17.75
N VAL A 420 18.31 -23.10 -17.39
CA VAL A 420 19.37 -22.48 -18.21
C VAL A 420 20.56 -23.44 -18.39
N GLY A 421 20.91 -24.21 -17.35
CA GLY A 421 21.89 -25.29 -17.45
C GLY A 421 21.49 -26.34 -18.50
N LEU A 422 20.26 -26.87 -18.41
CA LEU A 422 19.73 -27.86 -19.35
C LEU A 422 19.65 -27.34 -20.79
N ILE A 423 19.22 -26.09 -20.98
CA ILE A 423 19.09 -25.46 -22.31
C ILE A 423 20.48 -25.26 -22.93
N ALA A 424 21.48 -24.84 -22.14
CA ALA A 424 22.83 -24.54 -22.62
C ALA A 424 23.61 -25.77 -23.10
N GLU A 425 23.16 -26.99 -22.80
CA GLU A 425 23.78 -28.21 -23.33
C GLU A 425 23.52 -28.42 -24.84
N ASP A 426 22.47 -27.81 -25.38
CA ASP A 426 22.06 -27.94 -26.78
C ASP A 426 21.94 -26.60 -27.52
N ARG A 427 21.72 -25.49 -26.81
CA ARG A 427 21.67 -24.13 -27.36
C ARG A 427 23.00 -23.42 -27.13
N ARG A 428 23.46 -22.69 -28.15
CA ARG A 428 24.83 -22.13 -28.12
C ARG A 428 24.99 -20.99 -27.12
N ASP A 429 23.93 -20.21 -26.91
CA ASP A 429 23.98 -18.98 -26.14
C ASP A 429 22.63 -18.72 -25.46
N VAL A 430 22.68 -18.62 -24.13
CA VAL A 430 21.50 -18.56 -23.26
C VAL A 430 21.76 -17.54 -22.14
N GLY A 431 20.89 -16.54 -22.01
CA GLY A 431 20.94 -15.55 -20.93
C GLY A 431 20.03 -15.91 -19.76
N LEU A 432 20.39 -15.44 -18.56
CA LEU A 432 19.55 -15.48 -17.36
C LEU A 432 19.42 -14.07 -16.78
N LEU A 433 18.24 -13.49 -16.89
CA LEU A 433 17.89 -12.18 -16.35
C LEU A 433 17.18 -12.35 -15.01
N ALA A 434 17.74 -11.83 -13.93
CA ALA A 434 17.04 -11.73 -12.66
C ALA A 434 16.22 -10.44 -12.64
N VAL A 435 14.92 -10.57 -12.46
CA VAL A 435 13.98 -9.46 -12.30
C VAL A 435 13.65 -9.33 -10.82
N THR A 436 14.01 -8.20 -10.23
CA THR A 436 13.72 -7.83 -8.84
C THR A 436 12.48 -6.95 -8.74
N SER A 437 12.05 -6.28 -9.82
CA SER A 437 10.83 -5.47 -9.87
C SER A 437 10.25 -5.38 -11.28
N ALA A 438 9.19 -6.13 -11.55
CA ALA A 438 8.39 -5.95 -12.76
C ALA A 438 7.73 -4.57 -12.85
N ASP A 439 7.35 -4.02 -11.69
CA ASP A 439 6.77 -2.68 -11.54
C ASP A 439 7.72 -1.60 -12.10
N ARG A 440 8.93 -1.51 -11.57
CA ARG A 440 9.88 -0.46 -11.95
C ARG A 440 10.33 -0.59 -13.40
N LEU A 441 10.53 -1.81 -13.90
CA LEU A 441 10.82 -2.01 -15.32
C LEU A 441 9.68 -1.50 -16.20
N ASN A 442 8.42 -1.79 -15.85
CA ASN A 442 7.25 -1.37 -16.62
C ASN A 442 7.01 0.15 -16.54
N ALA A 443 7.11 0.71 -15.33
CA ALA A 443 6.96 2.14 -15.07
C ALA A 443 8.02 2.95 -15.83
N GLY A 444 9.29 2.54 -15.76
CA GLY A 444 10.38 3.16 -16.50
C GLY A 444 10.22 3.06 -18.01
N TRP A 445 9.81 1.89 -18.53
CA TRP A 445 9.53 1.69 -19.96
C TRP A 445 8.42 2.62 -20.47
N THR A 446 7.31 2.69 -19.74
CA THR A 446 6.18 3.54 -20.12
C THR A 446 6.53 5.03 -19.98
N ALA A 447 7.32 5.40 -18.96
CA ALA A 447 7.78 6.77 -18.76
C ALA A 447 8.73 7.22 -19.88
N ALA A 448 9.70 6.38 -20.28
CA ALA A 448 10.56 6.65 -21.42
C ALA A 448 9.75 6.79 -22.73
N GLY A 449 8.71 5.96 -22.92
CA GLY A 449 7.75 6.08 -24.02
C GLY A 449 7.08 7.47 -24.08
N ARG A 450 6.49 7.91 -22.96
CA ARG A 450 5.90 9.25 -22.84
C ARG A 450 6.92 10.37 -23.03
N ALA A 451 8.15 10.18 -22.58
CA ALA A 451 9.22 11.16 -22.78
C ALA A 451 9.54 11.33 -24.27
N ARG A 452 9.58 10.23 -25.04
CA ARG A 452 9.73 10.28 -26.51
C ARG A 452 8.57 11.01 -27.19
N GLU A 453 7.32 10.73 -26.78
CA GLU A 453 6.12 11.44 -27.28
C GLU A 453 6.18 12.96 -27.03
N ARG A 454 6.87 13.38 -25.97
CA ARG A 454 7.09 14.79 -25.60
C ARG A 454 8.34 15.42 -26.23
N GLY A 455 9.05 14.69 -27.10
CA GLY A 455 10.20 15.19 -27.85
C GLY A 455 11.58 14.76 -27.32
N HIS A 456 11.66 14.00 -26.22
CA HIS A 456 12.91 13.40 -25.75
C HIS A 456 13.24 12.14 -26.56
N MET A 457 13.56 12.31 -27.84
CA MET A 457 13.67 11.21 -28.83
C MET A 457 14.70 10.11 -28.47
N ARG A 458 15.65 10.40 -27.57
CA ARG A 458 16.69 9.47 -27.11
C ARG A 458 16.42 8.85 -25.73
N ALA A 459 15.26 9.11 -25.14
CA ALA A 459 14.88 8.54 -23.85
C ALA A 459 14.89 7.00 -23.93
N LEU A 460 15.64 6.36 -23.04
CA LEU A 460 15.76 4.92 -22.90
C LEU A 460 15.53 4.53 -21.44
N SER A 461 14.71 3.52 -21.23
CA SER A 461 14.47 2.88 -19.93
C SER A 461 15.51 1.80 -19.63
N HIS A 462 15.53 1.34 -18.37
CA HIS A 462 16.42 0.27 -17.92
C HIS A 462 16.22 -1.02 -18.71
N VAL A 463 14.96 -1.47 -18.86
CA VAL A 463 14.63 -2.69 -19.60
C VAL A 463 15.01 -2.60 -21.08
N GLU A 464 14.86 -1.42 -21.71
CA GLU A 464 15.28 -1.20 -23.10
C GLU A 464 16.80 -1.38 -23.24
N ARG A 465 17.59 -0.90 -22.27
CA ARG A 465 19.05 -1.09 -22.25
C ARG A 465 19.44 -2.54 -22.01
N LEU A 466 18.81 -3.21 -21.05
CA LEU A 466 19.10 -4.61 -20.73
C LEU A 466 18.86 -5.53 -21.92
N LEU A 467 17.76 -5.31 -22.66
CA LEU A 467 17.36 -6.15 -23.78
C LEU A 467 17.98 -5.71 -25.13
N ALA A 468 18.57 -4.52 -25.23
CA ALA A 468 19.16 -4.02 -26.48
C ALA A 468 20.21 -4.94 -27.12
N PRO A 469 21.07 -5.68 -26.37
CA PRO A 469 22.04 -6.60 -26.97
C PRO A 469 21.42 -7.86 -27.59
N LEU A 470 20.13 -8.15 -27.32
CA LEU A 470 19.51 -9.39 -27.77
C LEU A 470 19.20 -9.36 -29.28
N PRO A 471 19.57 -10.40 -30.03
CA PRO A 471 19.22 -10.47 -31.44
C PRO A 471 17.72 -10.71 -31.63
N ARG A 472 17.15 -10.25 -32.75
CA ARG A 472 15.70 -10.37 -33.06
C ARG A 472 15.15 -11.80 -33.02
N HIS A 473 16.00 -12.82 -33.21
CA HIS A 473 15.61 -14.23 -33.18
C HIS A 473 15.60 -14.82 -31.76
N CYS A 474 16.13 -14.10 -30.76
CA CYS A 474 16.13 -14.53 -29.37
C CYS A 474 14.68 -14.67 -28.86
N GLY A 475 14.35 -15.82 -28.29
CA GLY A 475 13.12 -16.03 -27.53
C GLY A 475 13.31 -15.66 -26.06
N ILE A 476 12.26 -15.13 -25.43
CA ILE A 476 12.25 -14.82 -23.99
C ILE A 476 11.24 -15.75 -23.29
N VAL A 477 11.72 -16.56 -22.36
CA VAL A 477 10.85 -17.28 -21.41
C VAL A 477 10.83 -16.48 -20.14
N THR A 478 9.66 -16.00 -19.72
CA THR A 478 9.52 -15.37 -18.41
C THR A 478 8.95 -16.37 -17.41
N VAL A 479 9.38 -16.31 -16.15
CA VAL A 479 8.90 -17.21 -15.11
C VAL A 479 8.79 -16.48 -13.77
N ILE A 480 7.65 -16.63 -13.11
CA ILE A 480 7.36 -16.02 -11.82
C ILE A 480 6.46 -16.96 -11.00
N ASP A 481 6.67 -17.00 -9.68
CA ASP A 481 5.69 -17.57 -8.75
C ASP A 481 4.57 -16.55 -8.46
N GLY A 482 3.70 -16.40 -9.45
CA GLY A 482 2.60 -15.44 -9.51
C GLY A 482 2.00 -15.40 -10.91
N HIS A 483 1.09 -14.46 -11.17
CA HIS A 483 0.40 -14.38 -12.46
C HIS A 483 1.38 -14.04 -13.60
N PRO A 484 1.39 -14.79 -14.73
CA PRO A 484 2.39 -14.63 -15.80
C PRO A 484 2.33 -13.27 -16.52
N ALA A 485 1.17 -12.60 -16.51
CA ALA A 485 1.01 -11.25 -17.07
C ALA A 485 1.99 -10.22 -16.47
N THR A 486 2.49 -10.45 -15.24
CA THR A 486 3.47 -9.62 -14.54
C THR A 486 4.74 -9.39 -15.37
N LEU A 487 5.21 -10.41 -16.09
CA LEU A 487 6.42 -10.34 -16.93
C LEU A 487 6.13 -10.51 -18.43
N GLY A 488 4.90 -10.90 -18.81
CA GLY A 488 4.55 -11.21 -20.19
C GLY A 488 4.73 -10.06 -21.18
N TRP A 489 4.75 -8.81 -20.70
CA TRP A 489 4.97 -7.62 -21.53
C TRP A 489 6.43 -7.44 -21.97
N LEU A 490 7.41 -8.14 -21.38
CA LEU A 490 8.84 -7.98 -21.73
C LEU A 490 9.13 -8.20 -23.22
N GLY A 491 8.35 -9.06 -23.89
CA GLY A 491 8.47 -9.27 -25.33
C GLY A 491 8.15 -8.02 -26.17
N ALA A 492 7.29 -7.13 -25.66
CA ALA A 492 6.88 -5.91 -26.38
C ALA A 492 7.95 -4.82 -26.41
N VAL A 493 8.97 -4.88 -25.55
CA VAL A 493 10.01 -3.83 -25.45
C VAL A 493 10.80 -3.68 -26.75
N HIS A 494 11.29 -4.78 -27.31
CA HIS A 494 12.01 -4.82 -28.62
C HIS A 494 11.37 -5.79 -29.63
N GLY A 495 10.16 -6.29 -29.36
CA GLY A 495 9.42 -7.18 -30.25
C GLY A 495 9.89 -8.65 -30.24
N HIS A 496 10.45 -9.12 -29.14
CA HIS A 496 10.85 -10.53 -28.98
C HIS A 496 9.64 -11.45 -28.78
N ARG A 497 9.75 -12.68 -29.27
CA ARG A 497 8.78 -13.75 -28.96
C ARG A 497 8.88 -14.08 -27.47
N VAL A 498 7.74 -14.11 -26.78
CA VAL A 498 7.68 -14.41 -25.35
C VAL A 498 6.81 -15.62 -25.05
N ARG A 499 7.24 -16.46 -24.10
CA ARG A 499 6.38 -17.41 -23.40
C ARG A 499 6.44 -17.08 -21.91
N ALA A 500 5.33 -16.59 -21.37
CA ALA A 500 5.22 -16.25 -19.97
C ALA A 500 4.71 -17.44 -19.17
N LEU A 501 5.49 -17.89 -18.20
CA LEU A 501 5.17 -18.97 -17.27
C LEU A 501 4.85 -18.37 -15.89
N GLY A 502 3.88 -18.97 -15.22
CA GLY A 502 3.41 -18.53 -13.93
C GLY A 502 2.19 -19.33 -13.49
N VAL A 503 1.49 -18.81 -12.50
CA VAL A 503 0.32 -19.43 -11.89
C VAL A 503 -0.93 -18.70 -12.38
N GLU A 504 -1.87 -19.43 -13.00
CA GLU A 504 -3.10 -18.84 -13.60
C GLU A 504 -4.39 -19.35 -12.94
N HIS A 505 -4.28 -20.37 -12.09
CA HIS A 505 -5.40 -21.02 -11.42
C HIS A 505 -5.11 -21.18 -9.94
N PHE A 506 -6.17 -21.35 -9.14
CA PHE A 506 -6.02 -21.54 -7.70
C PHE A 506 -4.99 -22.62 -7.38
N GLY A 507 -4.23 -22.32 -6.33
CA GLY A 507 -3.29 -23.21 -5.71
C GLY A 507 -3.93 -24.49 -5.13
N GLN A 508 -3.10 -25.48 -4.82
CA GLN A 508 -3.49 -26.71 -4.13
C GLN A 508 -2.43 -27.11 -3.11
N THR A 509 -2.79 -27.93 -2.13
CA THR A 509 -1.83 -28.46 -1.15
C THR A 509 -0.95 -29.52 -1.82
N GLY A 510 0.37 -29.41 -1.65
CA GLY A 510 1.33 -30.37 -2.21
C GLY A 510 2.75 -30.13 -1.74
N THR A 511 3.69 -30.88 -2.31
CA THR A 511 5.11 -30.54 -2.21
C THR A 511 5.43 -29.38 -3.16
N LEU A 512 6.50 -28.64 -2.86
CA LEU A 512 6.95 -27.55 -3.73
C LEU A 512 7.20 -28.05 -5.17
N ASP A 513 7.91 -29.16 -5.30
CA ASP A 513 8.29 -29.73 -6.59
C ASP A 513 7.05 -30.17 -7.40
N ASP A 514 6.06 -30.76 -6.74
CA ASP A 514 4.82 -31.18 -7.41
C ASP A 514 4.01 -29.98 -7.90
N LEU A 515 3.92 -28.90 -7.10
CA LEU A 515 3.21 -27.69 -7.52
C LEU A 515 3.94 -26.97 -8.65
N TYR A 516 5.25 -26.82 -8.55
CA TYR A 516 6.03 -26.18 -9.60
C TYR A 516 5.93 -26.95 -10.92
N ARG A 517 5.96 -28.29 -10.87
CA ARG A 517 5.68 -29.14 -12.04
C ARG A 517 4.26 -28.97 -12.55
N HIS A 518 3.28 -28.95 -11.66
CA HIS A 518 1.86 -28.78 -12.01
C HIS A 518 1.61 -27.48 -12.78
N TYR A 519 2.22 -26.37 -12.37
CA TYR A 519 2.12 -25.07 -13.05
C TYR A 519 3.14 -24.89 -14.19
N GLY A 520 4.02 -25.87 -14.43
CA GLY A 520 5.04 -25.81 -15.46
C GLY A 520 6.09 -24.72 -15.24
N ILE A 521 6.32 -24.34 -13.98
CA ILE A 521 7.35 -23.37 -13.56
C ILE A 521 8.59 -24.06 -12.99
N ASP A 522 8.64 -25.40 -13.02
CA ASP A 522 9.83 -26.18 -12.74
C ASP A 522 10.85 -26.12 -13.90
N ALA A 523 12.05 -26.64 -13.66
CA ALA A 523 13.14 -26.57 -14.64
C ALA A 523 12.78 -27.23 -16.00
N ALA A 524 12.04 -28.34 -15.96
CA ALA A 524 11.57 -29.04 -17.16
C ALA A 524 10.53 -28.23 -17.93
N GLY A 525 9.56 -27.62 -17.24
CA GLY A 525 8.56 -26.72 -17.84
C GLY A 525 9.19 -25.49 -18.49
N ILE A 526 10.18 -24.87 -17.85
CA ILE A 526 10.94 -23.74 -18.40
C ILE A 526 11.71 -24.16 -19.66
N ALA A 527 12.39 -25.31 -19.64
CA ALA A 527 13.09 -25.84 -20.82
C ALA A 527 12.12 -26.17 -21.98
N ALA A 528 10.95 -26.75 -21.67
CA ALA A 528 9.91 -27.03 -22.66
C ALA A 528 9.36 -25.75 -23.30
N ALA A 529 9.15 -24.69 -22.50
CA ALA A 529 8.77 -23.37 -23.01
C ALA A 529 9.84 -22.80 -23.95
N ALA A 530 11.13 -22.89 -23.58
CA ALA A 530 12.23 -22.43 -24.42
C ALA A 530 12.27 -23.17 -25.77
N GLN A 531 12.11 -24.49 -25.75
CA GLN A 531 12.02 -25.35 -26.94
C GLN A 531 10.89 -24.90 -27.89
N ALA A 532 9.74 -24.48 -27.34
CA ALA A 532 8.57 -24.11 -28.12
C ALA A 532 8.71 -22.76 -28.83
N ILE A 533 9.43 -21.79 -28.25
CA ILE A 533 9.48 -20.42 -28.77
C ILE A 533 10.77 -20.07 -29.52
N ALA A 534 11.89 -20.74 -29.24
CA ALA A 534 13.17 -20.41 -29.85
C ALA A 534 13.57 -21.44 -30.91
N PRO A 535 13.75 -21.04 -32.18
CA PRO A 535 14.24 -21.94 -33.22
C PRO A 535 15.65 -22.42 -32.87
N GLY A 536 15.99 -23.68 -33.15
CA GLY A 536 17.34 -24.24 -33.00
C GLY A 536 17.33 -25.71 -32.60
N ARG A 537 18.47 -26.21 -32.08
CA ARG A 537 18.65 -27.65 -31.83
C ARG A 537 17.64 -28.14 -30.78
N PRO A 538 16.93 -29.25 -31.03
CA PRO A 538 16.05 -29.83 -30.02
C PRO A 538 16.81 -30.16 -28.73
N LEU A 539 16.24 -29.80 -27.58
CA LEU A 539 16.78 -30.08 -26.26
C LEU A 539 16.68 -31.59 -25.98
N ARG A 540 17.81 -32.22 -25.68
CA ARG A 540 17.92 -33.68 -25.49
C ARG A 540 17.11 -34.19 -24.29
N HIS A 541 17.00 -33.36 -23.25
CA HIS A 541 16.34 -33.71 -21.99
C HIS A 541 14.81 -33.76 -22.07
N LEU A 542 14.22 -33.20 -23.14
CA LEU A 542 12.77 -33.23 -23.38
C LEU A 542 12.32 -34.40 -24.25
N ARG A 543 13.24 -35.19 -24.81
CA ARG A 543 12.93 -36.38 -25.62
C ARG A 543 12.80 -37.65 -24.77
N ALA A 544 13.19 -37.59 -23.50
CA ALA A 544 13.28 -38.74 -22.59
C ALA A 544 12.16 -38.77 -21.53
N SER A 545 11.21 -37.85 -21.59
CA SER A 545 10.09 -37.69 -20.65
C SER A 545 8.78 -38.23 -21.21
#